data_AF-A0A9D4L109-F1
#
_entry.id   AF-A0A9D4L109-F1
#
_cell.length_a   1.000
_cell.length_b   1.000
_cell.length_c   1.000
_cell.angle_alpha   90.00
_cell.angle_beta   90.00
_cell.angle_gamma   90.00
#
_symmetry.space_group_name_H-M   'P 1'
#
loop_
_entity.id
_entity.type
_entity.pdbx_description
1 polymer ?
#
loop_
_entity_poly.entity_id
_entity_poly.type
_entity_poly.pdbx_seq_one_letter_code
_entity_poly.pdbx_strand_id
1 'polypeptide(L)'
;MQDSTYTSSQVLEAKRNSLRGTARKLVVSLGDSGSVDLIFQKLVVNFAEPARKGITMKALFNASQKLEETVTSFGCRLEAILEQAFEGGHLPRSAKNELMCERLWSGLHSEALKSSTRHKLDSSQQYDQLLKDIQQLKEN
;
A
#
# COMPACT_ATOMS: atom_id res chain seq x y z
N MET A 1 9.96 5.33 35.10
CA MET A 1 9.82 4.43 33.93
C MET A 1 11.12 4.55 33.15
N GLN A 2 11.93 3.49 33.06
CA GLN A 2 13.20 3.52 32.33
C GLN A 2 12.91 3.31 30.84
N ASP A 3 13.14 4.33 30.02
CA ASP A 3 13.28 4.18 28.57
C ASP A 3 14.42 3.20 28.29
N SER A 4 14.06 2.00 27.87
CA SER A 4 15.03 0.95 27.53
C SER A 4 15.59 1.25 26.15
N THR A 5 16.71 1.95 26.09
CA THR A 5 17.46 2.19 24.85
C THR A 5 18.06 0.86 24.39
N TYR A 6 17.37 0.15 23.49
CA TYR A 6 17.85 -1.10 22.92
C TYR A 6 19.17 -0.89 22.18
N THR A 7 20.15 -1.77 22.38
CA THR A 7 21.40 -1.72 21.63
C THR A 7 21.20 -2.21 20.19
N SER A 8 22.01 -1.73 19.25
CA SER A 8 21.94 -2.14 17.84
C SER A 8 22.06 -3.65 17.65
N SER A 9 22.83 -4.33 18.53
CA SER A 9 22.95 -5.80 18.53
C SER A 9 21.65 -6.50 18.92
N GLN A 10 20.93 -6.01 19.94
CA GLN A 10 19.65 -6.57 20.38
C GLN A 10 18.56 -6.43 19.32
N VAL A 11 18.48 -5.28 18.65
CA VAL A 11 17.52 -5.04 17.55
C VAL A 11 17.79 -5.98 16.37
N LEU A 12 19.08 -6.20 16.05
CA LEU A 12 19.50 -7.04 14.95
C LEU A 12 19.16 -8.51 15.22
N GLU A 13 19.38 -8.97 16.45
CA GLU A 13 19.04 -10.32 16.87
C GLU A 13 17.53 -10.56 16.94
N ALA A 14 16.75 -9.59 17.42
CA ALA A 14 15.30 -9.64 17.37
C ALA A 14 14.76 -9.76 15.94
N LYS A 15 15.34 -9.03 14.98
CA LYS A 15 14.99 -9.15 13.54
C LYS A 15 15.38 -10.49 12.94
N ARG A 16 16.56 -11.04 13.26
CA ARG A 16 16.92 -12.40 12.82
C ARG A 16 15.93 -13.44 13.36
N ASN A 17 15.49 -13.25 14.59
CA ASN A 17 14.55 -14.14 15.28
C ASN A 17 13.10 -13.96 14.87
N SER A 18 12.70 -12.86 14.21
CA SER A 18 11.35 -12.68 13.67
C SER A 18 11.16 -13.36 12.30
N LEU A 19 12.25 -13.58 11.56
CA LEU A 19 12.20 -14.24 10.24
C LEU A 19 12.05 -15.76 10.37
N ARG A 20 11.40 -16.38 9.37
CA ARG A 20 11.16 -17.83 9.28
C ARG A 20 11.46 -18.34 7.87
N GLY A 21 11.57 -19.66 7.72
CA GLY A 21 11.74 -20.31 6.42
C GLY A 21 12.94 -19.82 5.61
N THR A 22 12.73 -19.59 4.31
CA THR A 22 13.78 -19.17 3.35
C THR A 22 14.37 -17.80 3.69
N ALA A 23 13.57 -16.87 4.22
CA ALA A 23 14.06 -15.56 4.65
C ALA A 23 15.06 -15.67 5.82
N ARG A 24 14.82 -16.59 6.77
CA ARG A 24 15.77 -16.87 7.85
C ARG A 24 17.07 -17.49 7.32
N LYS A 25 16.98 -18.45 6.38
CA LYS A 25 18.16 -19.08 5.75
C LYS A 25 19.02 -18.05 5.03
N LEU A 26 18.39 -17.12 4.30
CA LEU A 26 19.07 -16.01 3.63
C LEU A 26 19.82 -15.13 4.63
N VAL A 27 19.18 -14.72 5.72
CA VAL A 27 19.81 -13.84 6.72
C VAL A 27 20.91 -14.53 7.52
N VAL A 28 20.75 -15.82 7.85
CA VAL A 28 21.81 -16.62 8.50
C VAL A 28 23.04 -16.74 7.59
N SER A 29 22.85 -16.85 6.27
CA SER A 29 23.97 -16.93 5.31
C SER A 29 24.79 -15.64 5.19
N LEU A 30 24.32 -14.51 5.72
CA LEU A 30 25.05 -13.23 5.74
C LEU A 30 26.05 -13.10 6.89
N GLY A 31 26.03 -14.04 7.85
CA GLY A 31 26.93 -14.05 9.01
C GLY A 31 26.75 -12.88 9.99
N ASP A 32 27.68 -12.75 10.93
CA ASP A 32 27.66 -11.74 12.00
C ASP A 32 27.98 -10.32 11.51
N SER A 33 28.53 -10.19 10.31
CA SER A 33 28.87 -8.92 9.65
C SER A 33 27.71 -8.25 8.90
N GLY A 34 26.53 -8.89 8.85
CA GLY A 34 25.36 -8.32 8.18
C GLY A 34 24.73 -7.19 8.99
N SER A 35 24.91 -5.94 8.55
CA SER A 35 24.19 -4.79 9.11
C SER A 35 22.67 -4.92 8.88
N VAL A 36 21.88 -4.20 9.67
CA VAL A 36 20.41 -4.15 9.52
C VAL A 36 20.01 -3.75 8.09
N ASP A 37 20.75 -2.82 7.49
CA ASP A 37 20.49 -2.33 6.13
C ASP A 37 20.75 -3.40 5.08
N LEU A 38 21.82 -4.19 5.23
CA LEU A 38 22.14 -5.28 4.31
C LEU A 38 21.08 -6.39 4.38
N ILE A 39 20.59 -6.70 5.58
CA ILE A 39 19.49 -7.66 5.78
C ILE A 39 18.23 -7.18 5.07
N PHE A 40 17.85 -5.91 5.26
CA PHE A 40 16.69 -5.32 4.58
C PHE A 40 16.86 -5.32 3.06
N GLN A 41 18.01 -4.88 2.56
CA GLN A 41 18.30 -4.87 1.13
C GLN A 41 18.18 -6.27 0.52
N LYS A 42 18.74 -7.30 1.19
CA LYS A 42 18.63 -8.69 0.73
C LYS A 42 17.21 -9.20 0.75
N LEU A 43 16.40 -8.82 1.75
CA LEU A 43 14.99 -9.19 1.79
C LEU A 43 14.21 -8.54 0.64
N VAL A 44 14.43 -7.26 0.37
CA VAL A 44 13.81 -6.55 -0.75
C VAL A 44 14.20 -7.20 -2.08
N VAL A 45 15.49 -7.48 -2.30
CA VAL A 45 15.95 -8.10 -3.57
C VAL A 45 15.40 -9.51 -3.79
N ASN A 46 15.21 -10.31 -2.74
CA ASN A 46 14.81 -11.72 -2.87
C ASN A 46 13.31 -11.96 -2.73
N PHE A 47 12.58 -11.06 -2.06
CA PHE A 47 11.16 -11.27 -1.73
C PHE A 47 10.25 -10.12 -2.16
N ALA A 48 10.77 -8.94 -2.52
CA ALA A 48 9.94 -7.94 -3.17
C ALA A 48 9.81 -8.29 -4.65
N GLU A 49 8.58 -8.34 -5.16
CA GLU A 49 8.37 -8.36 -6.60
C GLU A 49 8.77 -7.00 -7.17
N PRO A 50 9.69 -6.92 -8.15
CA PRO A 50 9.94 -5.68 -8.84
C PRO A 50 8.67 -5.27 -9.57
N ALA A 51 8.02 -4.23 -9.06
CA ALA A 51 6.88 -3.59 -9.70
C ALA A 51 7.31 -3.14 -11.10
N ARG A 52 6.95 -3.92 -12.13
CA ARG A 52 7.19 -3.51 -13.52
C ARG A 52 6.18 -2.43 -13.87
N LYS A 53 6.63 -1.29 -14.44
CA LYS A 53 5.80 -0.15 -14.91
C LYS A 53 4.42 -0.54 -15.41
N GLY A 54 4.36 -1.47 -16.37
CA GLY A 54 3.11 -1.90 -17.00
C GLY A 54 2.21 -2.75 -16.10
N ILE A 55 2.77 -3.49 -15.15
CA ILE A 55 2.01 -4.35 -14.22
C ILE A 55 1.30 -3.49 -13.17
N THR A 56 1.98 -2.50 -12.58
CA THR A 56 1.39 -1.64 -11.54
C THR A 56 0.28 -0.75 -12.09
N MET A 57 0.48 -0.19 -13.30
CA MET A 57 -0.54 0.64 -13.93
C MET A 57 -1.76 -0.18 -14.37
N LYS A 58 -1.53 -1.38 -14.93
CA LYS A 58 -2.61 -2.31 -15.28
C LYS A 58 -3.37 -2.77 -14.02
N ALA A 59 -2.66 -3.03 -12.92
CA ALA A 59 -3.27 -3.39 -11.65
C ALA A 59 -4.14 -2.25 -11.09
N LEU A 60 -3.68 -1.00 -11.21
CA LEU A 60 -4.44 0.18 -10.80
C LEU A 60 -5.73 0.35 -11.61
N PHE A 61 -5.66 0.30 -12.94
CA PHE A 61 -6.84 0.49 -13.79
C PHE A 61 -7.82 -0.68 -13.77
N ASN A 62 -7.35 -1.89 -13.47
CA ASN A 62 -8.20 -3.07 -13.31
C ASN A 62 -8.70 -3.27 -11.87
N ALA A 63 -8.30 -2.41 -10.93
CA ALA A 63 -8.73 -2.54 -9.55
C ALA A 63 -10.20 -2.11 -9.41
N SER A 64 -11.04 -3.06 -9.03
CA SER A 64 -12.41 -2.84 -8.60
C SER A 64 -12.60 -3.31 -7.16
N GLN A 65 -13.57 -2.73 -6.47
CA GLN A 65 -14.03 -3.16 -5.16
C GLN A 65 -14.61 -4.58 -5.28
N LYS A 66 -14.13 -5.50 -4.44
CA LYS A 66 -14.68 -6.87 -4.39
C LYS A 66 -16.04 -6.86 -3.67
N LEU A 67 -16.88 -7.87 -3.93
CA LEU A 67 -18.23 -7.98 -3.36
C LEU A 67 -18.26 -7.87 -1.82
N GLU A 68 -17.33 -8.55 -1.15
CA GLU A 68 -17.20 -8.58 0.32
C GLU A 68 -16.24 -7.50 0.87
N GLU A 69 -15.70 -6.63 0.02
CA GLU A 69 -14.71 -5.64 0.41
C GLU A 69 -15.38 -4.32 0.79
N THR A 70 -15.00 -3.75 1.94
CA THR A 70 -15.48 -2.42 2.32
C THR A 70 -14.86 -1.34 1.44
N VAL A 71 -15.52 -0.19 1.30
CA VAL A 71 -14.99 0.95 0.53
C VAL A 71 -13.63 1.39 1.10
N THR A 72 -13.48 1.37 2.43
CA THR A 72 -12.21 1.67 3.11
C THR A 72 -11.11 0.68 2.76
N SER A 73 -11.41 -0.62 2.84
CA SER A 73 -10.45 -1.68 2.49
C SER A 73 -10.02 -1.57 1.02
N PHE A 74 -10.95 -1.26 0.13
CA PHE A 74 -10.66 -0.99 -1.27
C PHE A 74 -9.75 0.23 -1.44
N GLY A 75 -10.05 1.33 -0.73
CA GLY A 75 -9.22 2.53 -0.70
C GLY A 75 -7.78 2.27 -0.26
N CYS A 76 -7.59 1.55 0.85
CA CYS A 76 -6.26 1.16 1.33
C CYS A 76 -5.50 0.30 0.30
N ARG A 77 -6.20 -0.59 -0.41
CA ARG A 77 -5.59 -1.41 -1.46
C ARG A 77 -5.18 -0.58 -2.68
N LEU A 78 -6.00 0.38 -3.10
CA LEU A 78 -5.63 1.32 -4.17
C LEU A 78 -4.41 2.15 -3.79
N GLU A 79 -4.35 2.63 -2.55
CA GLU A 79 -3.22 3.41 -2.06
C GLU A 79 -1.93 2.60 -2.07
N ALA A 80 -1.97 1.34 -1.63
CA ALA A 80 -0.82 0.44 -1.67
C ALA A 80 -0.32 0.19 -3.10
N ILE A 81 -1.21 0.05 -4.09
CA ILE A 81 -0.84 -0.11 -5.50
C ILE A 81 -0.18 1.17 -6.03
N LEU A 82 -0.70 2.34 -5.66
CA LEU A 82 -0.14 3.62 -6.08
C LEU A 82 1.20 3.93 -5.43
N GLU A 83 1.40 3.60 -4.15
CA GLU A 83 2.68 3.81 -3.49
C GLU A 83 3.79 2.99 -4.19
N GLN A 84 3.51 1.75 -4.58
CA GLN A 84 4.42 0.94 -5.40
C GLN A 84 4.73 1.59 -6.76
N ALA A 85 3.76 2.29 -7.37
CA ALA A 85 3.97 3.02 -8.62
C ALA A 85 4.84 4.27 -8.42
N PHE A 86 4.70 4.97 -7.29
CA PHE A 86 5.51 6.13 -6.95
C PHE A 86 6.95 5.75 -6.59
N GLU A 87 7.13 4.71 -5.78
CA GLU A 87 8.45 4.18 -5.42
C GLU A 87 9.23 3.69 -6.65
N GLY A 88 8.52 3.13 -7.64
CA GLY A 88 9.11 2.78 -8.94
C GLY A 88 9.46 3.98 -9.83
N GLY A 89 9.10 5.21 -9.46
CA GLY A 89 9.28 6.41 -10.29
C GLY A 89 8.42 6.39 -11.55
N HIS A 90 7.24 5.78 -11.49
CA HIS A 90 6.35 5.59 -12.63
C HIS A 90 5.32 6.71 -12.77
N LEU A 91 5.03 7.41 -11.67
CA LEU A 91 4.07 8.51 -11.61
C LEU A 91 4.64 9.64 -10.73
N PRO A 92 4.27 10.91 -11.01
CA PRO A 92 4.55 12.00 -10.09
C PRO A 92 3.61 11.91 -8.86
N ARG A 93 4.13 12.15 -7.65
CA ARG A 93 3.33 12.14 -6.41
C ARG A 93 2.18 13.15 -6.44
N SER A 94 2.28 14.22 -7.23
CA SER A 94 1.21 15.20 -7.43
C SER A 94 -0.06 14.58 -8.04
N ALA A 95 0.04 13.49 -8.80
CA ALA A 95 -1.09 12.80 -9.40
C ALA A 95 -1.82 11.85 -8.45
N LYS A 96 -1.29 11.60 -7.23
CA LYS A 96 -1.85 10.64 -6.26
C LYS A 96 -3.33 10.89 -6.00
N ASN A 97 -3.66 12.13 -5.67
CA ASN A 97 -4.99 12.50 -5.22
C ASN A 97 -6.04 12.35 -6.33
N GLU A 98 -5.75 12.83 -7.53
CA GLU A 98 -6.64 12.71 -8.70
C GLU A 98 -6.87 11.24 -9.08
N LEU A 99 -5.80 10.45 -9.18
CA LEU A 99 -5.89 9.03 -9.50
C LEU A 99 -6.65 8.24 -8.45
N MET A 100 -6.45 8.54 -7.17
CA MET A 100 -7.19 7.92 -6.08
C MET A 100 -8.69 8.24 -6.16
N CYS A 101 -9.06 9.49 -6.41
CA CYS A 101 -10.47 9.87 -6.59
C CYS A 101 -11.12 9.14 -7.78
N GLU A 102 -10.47 9.20 -8.94
CA GLU A 102 -10.97 8.63 -10.19
C GLU A 102 -11.10 7.09 -10.09
N ARG A 103 -10.12 6.43 -9.48
CA ARG A 103 -10.12 4.96 -9.33
C ARG A 103 -11.01 4.47 -8.21
N LEU A 104 -11.09 5.18 -7.09
CA LEU A 104 -12.03 4.84 -6.03
C LEU A 104 -13.46 4.85 -6.58
N TRP A 105 -13.88 5.95 -7.23
CA TRP A 105 -15.25 6.09 -7.73
C TRP A 105 -15.60 5.08 -8.83
N SER A 106 -14.78 5.01 -9.88
CA SER A 106 -15.03 4.11 -11.02
C SER A 106 -14.97 2.63 -10.62
N GLY A 107 -14.13 2.30 -9.64
CA GLY A 107 -13.92 0.94 -9.13
C GLY A 107 -14.96 0.48 -8.11
N LEU A 108 -15.86 1.34 -7.61
CA LEU A 108 -16.91 0.93 -6.68
C LEU A 108 -17.75 -0.23 -7.24
N HIS A 109 -18.21 -1.12 -6.36
CA HIS A 109 -19.08 -2.22 -6.75
C HIS A 109 -20.54 -1.77 -6.92
N SER A 110 -21.00 -0.83 -6.09
CA SER A 110 -22.38 -0.36 -6.09
C SER A 110 -22.62 0.78 -7.09
N GLU A 111 -23.42 0.50 -8.12
CA GLU A 111 -23.84 1.50 -9.11
C GLU A 111 -24.74 2.61 -8.51
N ALA A 112 -25.49 2.28 -7.44
CA ALA A 112 -26.26 3.26 -6.68
C ALA A 112 -25.34 4.28 -5.98
N LEU A 113 -24.27 3.79 -5.34
CA LEU A 113 -23.26 4.67 -4.73
C LEU A 113 -22.59 5.54 -5.80
N LYS A 114 -22.15 4.96 -6.93
CA LYS A 114 -21.55 5.73 -8.03
C LYS A 114 -22.44 6.86 -8.52
N SER A 115 -23.72 6.57 -8.75
CA SER A 115 -24.70 7.55 -9.23
C SER A 115 -24.91 8.66 -8.21
N SER A 116 -25.03 8.30 -6.93
CA SER A 116 -25.24 9.25 -5.84
C SER A 116 -24.03 10.14 -5.56
N THR A 117 -22.80 9.67 -5.81
CA THR A 117 -21.57 10.42 -5.52
C THR A 117 -20.91 11.05 -6.74
N ARG A 118 -21.51 10.95 -7.92
CA ARG A 118 -20.93 11.53 -9.16
C ARG A 118 -20.70 13.04 -9.02
N HIS A 119 -21.70 13.76 -8.55
CA HIS A 119 -21.60 15.21 -8.30
C HIS A 119 -20.53 15.55 -7.24
N LYS A 120 -20.25 14.63 -6.31
CA LYS A 120 -19.20 14.80 -5.29
C LYS A 120 -17.81 14.60 -5.88
N LEU A 121 -17.63 13.73 -6.86
CA LEU A 121 -16.38 13.60 -7.61
C LEU A 121 -16.05 14.89 -8.39
N ASP A 122 -17.07 15.49 -9.01
CA ASP A 122 -16.91 16.72 -9.79
C ASP A 122 -16.64 17.96 -8.91
N SER A 123 -17.08 17.93 -7.65
CA SER A 123 -16.97 19.08 -6.71
C SER A 123 -15.85 18.94 -5.67
N SER A 124 -15.51 17.72 -5.25
CA SER A 124 -14.44 17.45 -4.28
C SER A 124 -13.24 16.84 -4.99
N GLN A 125 -12.20 17.64 -5.18
CA GLN A 125 -10.94 17.15 -5.70
C GLN A 125 -10.17 16.31 -4.68
N GLN A 126 -10.50 16.31 -3.38
CA GLN A 126 -9.71 15.61 -2.36
C GLN A 126 -10.23 14.21 -2.02
N TYR A 127 -9.32 13.24 -2.04
CA TYR A 127 -9.59 11.82 -1.80
C TYR A 127 -10.24 11.56 -0.43
N ASP A 128 -9.69 12.13 0.64
CA ASP A 128 -10.18 11.88 2.00
C ASP A 128 -11.62 12.33 2.18
N GLN A 129 -12.00 13.42 1.51
CA GLN A 129 -13.37 13.93 1.54
C GLN A 129 -14.30 13.01 0.75
N LEU A 130 -13.91 12.61 -0.46
CA LEU A 130 -14.67 11.66 -1.27
C LEU A 130 -14.90 10.33 -0.54
N LEU A 131 -13.89 9.80 0.14
CA LEU A 131 -13.99 8.56 0.90
C LEU A 131 -15.01 8.67 2.04
N LYS A 132 -14.95 9.77 2.82
CA LYS A 132 -15.93 10.05 3.89
C LYS A 132 -17.34 10.16 3.33
N ASP A 133 -17.50 10.87 2.22
CA ASP A 133 -18.79 11.08 1.57
C ASP A 133 -19.44 9.77 1.09
N ILE A 134 -18.64 8.86 0.51
CA ILE A 134 -19.12 7.54 0.07
C ILE A 134 -19.48 6.69 1.30
N GLN A 135 -18.70 6.75 2.38
CA GLN A 135 -18.99 6.00 3.61
C GLN A 135 -20.32 6.44 4.25
N GLN A 136 -20.57 7.75 4.35
CA GLN A 136 -21.82 8.28 4.91
C GLN A 136 -23.05 7.86 4.11
N LEU A 137 -22.93 7.73 2.79
CA LEU A 137 -24.04 7.28 1.93
C LEU A 137 -24.26 5.78 1.97
N LYS A 138 -23.27 4.99 2.39
CA LYS A 138 -23.44 3.55 2.61
C LYS A 138 -24.25 3.26 3.89
N GLU A 139 -24.21 4.15 4.87
CA GLU A 139 -24.88 4.00 6.17
C GLU A 139 -26.36 4.47 6.17
N ASN A 140 -26.82 5.11 5.10
CA ASN A 140 -28.22 5.51 4.88
C ASN A 140 -28.94 4.52 3.96
#